data_AF-A0A831LKZ5-F1
#
_entry.id   AF-A0A831LKZ5-F1
#
_cell.length_a   1.000
_cell.length_b   1.000
_cell.length_c   1.000
_cell.angle_alpha   90.00
_cell.angle_beta   90.00
_cell.angle_gamma   90.00
#
_symmetry.space_group_name_H-M   'P 1'
#
loop_
_entity.id
_entity.type
_entity.pdbx_description
1 polymer ?
#
loop_
_entity_poly.entity_id
_entity_poly.type
_entity_poly.pdbx_seq_one_letter_code
_entity_poly.pdbx_strand_id
1 'polypeptide(L)'
;MFTIVVYVKKRIKRIVLYAGYRPFVFTISADKEVYGRIKKRWKIGDTEAYSMRVRGIDIAPLILANAYEEACRKISDLDPLFREAARQGYRVHHNHYYIKLWLSKPLGEPLGRVGEIDEQALGDCLKHFTHSYRVWRMVTPPWCADC
;
A
#
# COMPACT_ATOMS: atom_id res chain seq x y z
N MET A 1 -12.49 2.69 0.37
CA MET A 1 -12.49 3.22 -1.03
C MET A 1 -11.64 4.46 -1.10
N PHE A 2 -10.81 4.58 -2.14
CA PHE A 2 -9.87 5.69 -2.36
C PHE A 2 -10.28 6.51 -3.58
N THR A 3 -9.81 7.76 -3.66
CA THR A 3 -9.95 8.60 -4.85
C THR A 3 -8.64 8.59 -5.63
N ILE A 4 -8.74 8.42 -6.94
CA ILE A 4 -7.65 8.71 -7.85
C ILE A 4 -8.07 9.72 -8.92
N VAL A 5 -7.09 10.43 -9.45
CA VAL A 5 -7.19 11.16 -10.71
C VAL A 5 -6.22 10.53 -11.68
N VAL A 6 -6.70 10.19 -12.87
CA VAL A 6 -5.90 9.59 -13.94
C VAL A 6 -5.78 10.58 -15.07
N TYR A 7 -4.56 10.82 -15.52
CA TYR A 7 -4.25 11.60 -16.72
C TYR A 7 -3.73 10.64 -17.79
N VAL A 8 -4.41 10.60 -18.93
CA VAL A 8 -4.06 9.76 -20.06
C VAL A 8 -3.39 10.62 -21.12
N LYS A 9 -2.14 10.29 -21.45
CA LYS A 9 -1.39 10.97 -22.51
C LYS A 9 -0.60 9.95 -23.31
N LYS A 10 -0.87 9.87 -24.61
CA LYS A 10 -0.23 8.88 -25.52
C LYS A 10 -0.38 7.46 -24.96
N ARG A 11 0.74 6.80 -24.64
CA ARG A 11 0.79 5.40 -24.17
C ARG A 11 0.91 5.27 -22.64
N ILE A 12 0.72 6.35 -21.89
CA ILE A 12 0.85 6.33 -20.42
C ILE A 12 -0.39 6.87 -19.71
N LYS A 13 -0.65 6.31 -18.53
CA LYS A 13 -1.59 6.81 -17.53
C LYS A 13 -0.81 7.27 -16.31
N ARG A 14 -0.83 8.56 -16.02
CA ARG A 14 -0.30 9.11 -14.75
C ARG A 14 -1.42 9.14 -13.73
N ILE A 15 -1.23 8.45 -12.62
CA ILE A 15 -2.23 8.28 -11.56
C ILE A 15 -1.80 9.11 -10.35
N VAL A 16 -2.70 9.97 -9.88
CA VAL A 16 -2.60 10.69 -8.62
C VAL A 16 -3.57 10.06 -7.63
N LEU A 17 -3.05 9.45 -6.59
CA LEU A 17 -3.79 8.71 -5.58
C LEU A 17 -3.84 9.49 -4.26
N TYR A 18 -5.05 9.62 -3.72
CA TYR A 18 -5.32 10.24 -2.43
C TYR A 18 -5.61 9.16 -1.39
N ALA A 19 -4.57 8.69 -0.70
CA ALA A 19 -4.63 7.62 0.30
C ALA A 19 -4.14 8.02 1.70
N GLY A 20 -3.27 9.03 1.78
CA GLY A 20 -2.68 9.54 3.02
C GLY A 20 -2.65 11.06 3.05
N TYR A 21 -1.70 11.61 3.80
CA TYR A 21 -1.54 13.07 3.92
C TYR A 21 -1.08 13.68 2.60
N ARG A 22 -0.14 13.01 1.91
CA ARG A 22 0.36 13.46 0.61
C ARG A 22 -0.22 12.63 -0.53
N PRO A 23 -0.55 13.25 -1.68
CA PRO A 23 -0.87 12.49 -2.87
C PRO A 23 0.32 11.60 -3.28
N PHE A 24 0.01 10.35 -3.63
CA PHE A 24 0.98 9.43 -4.22
C PHE A 24 0.81 9.45 -5.74
N VAL A 25 1.91 9.60 -6.48
CA VAL A 25 1.86 9.69 -7.93
C VAL A 25 2.70 8.58 -8.53
N PHE A 26 2.13 7.84 -9.46
CA PHE A 26 2.82 6.80 -10.20
C PHE A 26 2.30 6.74 -11.63
N THR A 27 3.03 6.06 -12.51
CA THR A 27 2.68 5.94 -13.92
C THR A 27 2.51 4.47 -14.27
N ILE A 28 1.49 4.17 -15.07
CA ILE A 28 1.28 2.85 -15.66
C ILE A 28 1.15 2.98 -17.18
N SER A 29 1.31 1.86 -17.89
CA SER A 29 1.04 1.83 -19.33
C SER A 29 -0.45 2.03 -19.63
N ALA A 30 -0.79 2.63 -20.77
CA ALA A 30 -2.16 2.97 -21.12
C ALA A 30 -3.06 1.75 -21.35
N ASP A 31 -2.50 0.60 -21.74
CA ASP A 31 -3.20 -0.68 -21.88
C ASP A 31 -3.62 -1.28 -20.54
N LYS A 32 -2.93 -0.95 -19.43
CA LYS A 32 -3.32 -1.44 -18.10
C LYS A 32 -4.62 -0.78 -17.67
N GLU A 33 -5.61 -1.59 -17.34
CA GLU A 33 -6.88 -1.11 -16.77
C GLU A 33 -6.73 -0.78 -15.28
N VAL A 34 -7.49 0.22 -14.84
CA VAL A 34 -7.63 0.55 -13.43
C VAL A 34 -9.10 0.36 -13.10
N TYR A 35 -9.41 -0.65 -12.30
CA TYR A 35 -10.79 -0.98 -11.95
C TYR A 35 -11.33 0.02 -10.93
N GLY A 36 -12.56 0.48 -11.15
CA GLY A 36 -13.24 1.40 -10.25
C GLY A 36 -14.44 2.09 -10.90
N ARG A 37 -15.02 3.04 -10.17
CA ARG A 37 -16.17 3.83 -10.62
C ARG A 37 -15.74 5.25 -10.98
N ILE A 38 -15.77 5.57 -12.28
CA ILE A 38 -15.51 6.93 -12.76
C ILE A 38 -16.58 7.87 -12.20
N LYS A 39 -16.13 9.02 -11.69
CA LYS A 39 -16.98 10.07 -11.11
C LYS A 39 -17.10 11.28 -12.01
N LYS A 40 -15.99 11.69 -12.64
CA LYS A 40 -15.95 12.84 -13.54
C LYS A 40 -14.91 12.60 -14.62
N ARG A 41 -15.18 13.06 -15.84
CA ARG A 41 -14.22 13.12 -16.96
C ARG A 41 -14.08 14.55 -17.42
N TRP A 42 -12.89 14.93 -17.86
CA TRP A 42 -12.60 16.24 -18.45
C TRP A 42 -11.37 16.14 -19.36
N LYS A 43 -11.08 17.22 -20.10
CA LYS A 43 -9.88 17.34 -20.92
C LYS A 43 -9.09 18.58 -20.51
N ILE A 44 -7.77 18.51 -20.59
CA ILE A 44 -6.83 19.62 -20.42
C ILE A 44 -5.96 19.64 -21.67
N GLY A 45 -6.28 20.51 -22.64
CA GLY A 45 -5.75 20.42 -23.99
C GLY A 45 -6.05 19.03 -24.60
N ASP A 46 -5.02 18.38 -25.12
CA ASP A 46 -5.11 17.01 -25.69
C ASP A 46 -5.01 15.89 -24.65
N THR A 47 -4.96 16.22 -23.35
CA THR A 47 -4.85 15.23 -22.27
C THR A 47 -6.23 14.91 -21.73
N GLU A 48 -6.65 13.64 -21.83
CA GLU A 48 -7.86 13.16 -21.15
C GLU A 48 -7.56 12.96 -19.67
N ALA A 49 -8.47 13.40 -18.81
CA ALA A 49 -8.35 13.22 -17.38
C ALA A 49 -9.69 12.77 -16.76
N TYR A 50 -9.61 11.92 -15.75
CA TYR A 50 -10.80 11.47 -15.04
C TYR A 50 -10.53 11.19 -13.57
N SER A 51 -11.55 11.42 -12.74
CA SER A 51 -11.54 11.03 -11.34
C SER A 51 -12.30 9.73 -11.16
N MET A 52 -11.81 8.87 -10.29
CA MET A 52 -12.36 7.55 -10.05
C MET A 52 -12.30 7.16 -8.58
N ARG A 53 -13.31 6.42 -8.13
CA ARG A 53 -13.29 5.72 -6.84
C ARG A 53 -12.81 4.29 -7.05
N VAL A 54 -11.78 3.89 -6.31
CA VAL A 54 -11.14 2.57 -6.42
C VAL A 54 -11.13 1.85 -5.08
N ARG A 55 -11.08 0.52 -5.10
CA ARG A 55 -10.82 -0.28 -3.89
C ARG A 55 -9.31 -0.43 -3.70
N GLY A 56 -8.89 -0.79 -2.49
CA GLY A 56 -7.48 -1.01 -2.19
C GLY A 56 -6.91 -2.17 -3.00
N ILE A 57 -7.66 -3.27 -3.07
CA ILE A 57 -7.28 -4.47 -3.82
C ILE A 57 -7.08 -4.23 -5.33
N ASP A 58 -7.78 -3.25 -5.91
CA ASP A 58 -7.69 -2.95 -7.34
C ASP A 58 -6.47 -2.08 -7.69
N ILE A 59 -5.94 -1.31 -6.74
CA ILE A 59 -4.87 -0.33 -6.97
C ILE A 59 -3.53 -0.74 -6.36
N ALA A 60 -3.53 -1.49 -5.25
CA ALA A 60 -2.32 -1.96 -4.58
C ALA A 60 -1.37 -2.75 -5.50
N PRO A 61 -1.84 -3.69 -6.35
CA PRO A 61 -0.96 -4.41 -7.28
C PRO A 61 -0.31 -3.47 -8.30
N LEU A 62 -1.03 -2.45 -8.76
CA LEU A 62 -0.51 -1.47 -9.72
C LEU A 62 0.57 -0.60 -9.09
N ILE A 63 0.47 -0.29 -7.80
CA ILE A 63 1.52 0.45 -7.09
C ILE A 63 2.78 -0.42 -6.99
N LEU A 64 2.67 -1.65 -6.46
CA LEU A 64 3.84 -2.51 -6.28
C LEU A 64 4.52 -2.86 -7.62
N ALA A 65 3.75 -3.04 -8.69
CA ALA A 65 4.31 -3.39 -9.99
C ALA A 65 4.96 -2.22 -10.75
N ASN A 66 4.68 -0.97 -10.40
CA ASN A 66 5.14 0.19 -11.20
C ASN A 66 5.83 1.29 -10.38
N ALA A 67 5.81 1.22 -9.04
CA ALA A 67 6.38 2.24 -8.15
C ALA A 67 6.72 1.66 -6.77
N TYR A 68 7.28 0.44 -6.71
CA TYR A 68 7.59 -0.24 -5.45
C TYR A 68 8.51 0.59 -4.54
N GLU A 69 9.65 1.03 -5.08
CA GLU A 69 10.65 1.78 -4.30
C GLU A 69 10.09 3.11 -3.78
N GLU A 70 9.37 3.86 -4.62
CA GLU A 70 8.74 5.11 -4.22
C GLU A 70 7.62 4.90 -3.19
N ALA A 71 6.87 3.81 -3.31
CA ALA A 71 5.84 3.44 -2.35
C ALA A 71 6.47 3.10 -0.99
N CYS A 72 7.55 2.34 -0.99
CA CYS A 72 8.32 1.98 0.20
C CYS A 72 8.92 3.20 0.92
N ARG A 73 9.31 4.25 0.20
CA ARG A 73 9.75 5.52 0.81
C ARG A 73 8.61 6.33 1.44
N LYS A 74 7.36 5.96 1.17
CA LYS A 74 6.14 6.64 1.64
C LYS A 74 5.22 5.70 2.42
N ILE A 75 5.80 4.80 3.22
CA ILE A 75 5.07 3.84 4.06
C ILE A 75 3.89 4.49 4.78
N SER A 76 4.11 5.57 5.52
CA SER A 76 3.04 6.19 6.33
C SER A 76 1.86 6.71 5.50
N ASP A 77 2.08 7.16 4.26
CA ASP A 77 1.01 7.65 3.38
C ASP A 77 0.22 6.49 2.74
N LEU A 78 0.87 5.36 2.48
CA LEU A 78 0.28 4.23 1.75
C LEU A 78 -0.17 3.07 2.64
N ASP A 79 0.28 3.02 3.90
CA ASP A 79 -0.09 1.95 4.84
C ASP A 79 -1.61 1.80 4.98
N PRO A 80 -2.43 2.87 5.09
CA PRO A 80 -3.89 2.74 5.13
C PRO A 80 -4.47 2.04 3.89
N LEU A 81 -3.88 2.27 2.72
CA LEU A 81 -4.32 1.66 1.46
C LEU A 81 -4.00 0.18 1.41
N PHE A 82 -2.77 -0.20 1.78
CA PHE A 82 -2.38 -1.60 1.77
C PHE A 82 -3.10 -2.40 2.84
N ARG A 83 -3.36 -1.82 4.02
CA ARG A 83 -4.19 -2.45 5.07
C ARG A 83 -5.60 -2.73 4.56
N GLU A 84 -6.21 -1.75 3.89
CA GLU A 84 -7.54 -1.90 3.30
C GLU A 84 -7.53 -2.95 2.17
N ALA A 85 -6.49 -2.97 1.33
CA ALA A 85 -6.32 -4.00 0.32
C ALA A 85 -6.22 -5.41 0.95
N ALA A 86 -5.42 -5.55 2.02
CA ALA A 86 -5.25 -6.82 2.72
C ALA A 86 -6.56 -7.30 3.37
N ARG A 87 -7.34 -6.39 3.98
CA ARG A 87 -8.69 -6.69 4.48
C ARG A 87 -9.66 -7.12 3.38
N GLN A 88 -9.44 -6.66 2.15
CA GLN A 88 -10.20 -7.06 0.96
C GLN A 88 -9.70 -8.39 0.35
N GLY A 89 -8.72 -9.05 0.97
CA GLY A 89 -8.17 -10.34 0.52
C GLY A 89 -6.91 -10.23 -0.32
N TYR A 90 -6.33 -9.04 -0.49
CA TYR A 90 -5.05 -8.89 -1.19
C TYR A 90 -3.90 -9.48 -0.36
N ARG A 91 -3.19 -10.47 -0.91
CA ARG A 91 -2.02 -11.03 -0.25
C ARG A 91 -0.81 -10.11 -0.45
N VAL A 92 -0.53 -9.30 0.57
CA VAL A 92 0.61 -8.36 0.56
C VAL A 92 1.96 -9.01 0.85
N HIS A 93 1.97 -10.19 1.47
CA HIS A 93 3.18 -10.89 1.89
C HIS A 93 2.89 -12.40 2.05
N HIS A 94 3.92 -13.24 2.07
CA HIS A 94 3.74 -14.68 2.22
C HIS A 94 3.52 -15.10 3.69
N ASN A 95 4.20 -14.45 4.64
CA ASN A 95 4.08 -14.70 6.08
C ASN A 95 2.73 -14.18 6.65
N HIS A 96 1.81 -15.09 6.95
CA HIS A 96 0.48 -14.78 7.46
C HIS A 96 0.48 -14.21 8.89
N TYR A 97 1.41 -14.65 9.75
CA TYR A 97 1.50 -14.16 11.12
C TYR A 97 1.96 -12.69 11.14
N TYR A 98 2.92 -12.34 10.29
CA TYR A 98 3.36 -10.96 10.10
C TYR A 98 2.21 -10.05 9.65
N ILE A 99 1.41 -10.49 8.67
CA ILE A 99 0.22 -9.75 8.21
C ILE A 99 -0.81 -9.61 9.34
N LYS A 100 -1.03 -10.66 10.15
CA LYS A 100 -1.96 -10.62 11.28
C LYS A 100 -1.54 -9.58 12.32
N LEU A 101 -0.26 -9.57 12.72
CA LEU A 101 0.28 -8.57 13.63
C LEU A 101 0.15 -7.17 13.06
N TRP A 102 0.53 -6.98 11.79
CA TRP A 102 0.43 -5.70 11.11
C TRP A 102 -1.02 -5.20 11.10
N LEU A 103 -2.01 -6.02 10.75
CA LEU A 103 -3.41 -5.57 10.72
C LEU A 103 -3.99 -5.26 12.10
N SER A 104 -3.41 -5.82 13.19
CA SER A 104 -3.90 -5.64 14.56
C SER A 104 -3.59 -4.27 15.17
N LYS A 105 -2.45 -3.66 14.79
CA LYS A 105 -1.97 -2.38 15.34
C LYS A 105 -1.32 -1.51 14.26
N PRO A 106 -1.42 -0.18 14.35
CA PRO A 106 -0.62 0.73 13.52
C PRO A 106 0.89 0.46 13.63
N LEU A 107 1.65 0.89 12.62
CA LEU A 107 3.12 0.81 12.69
C LEU A 107 3.65 1.65 13.86
N GLY A 108 4.70 1.16 14.53
CA GLY A 108 5.30 1.79 15.71
C GLY A 108 4.55 1.56 17.03
N GLU A 109 3.30 1.08 17.00
CA GLU A 109 2.55 0.77 18.21
C GLU A 109 3.06 -0.53 18.87
N PRO A 110 2.97 -0.64 20.21
CA PRO A 110 3.29 -1.87 20.93
C PRO A 110 2.45 -3.06 20.44
N LEU A 111 3.13 -4.15 20.06
CA LEU A 111 2.49 -5.42 19.68
C LEU A 111 2.38 -6.39 20.83
N GLY A 112 3.32 -6.34 21.77
CA GLY A 112 3.41 -7.24 22.90
C GLY A 112 4.78 -7.17 23.56
N ARG A 113 4.95 -7.87 24.66
CA ARG A 113 6.24 -8.08 25.32
C ARG A 113 7.00 -9.24 24.67
N VAL A 114 8.30 -9.32 24.95
CA VAL A 114 9.12 -10.49 24.57
C VAL A 114 8.49 -11.76 25.13
N GLY A 115 8.35 -12.78 24.28
CA GLY A 115 7.67 -14.05 24.59
C GLY A 115 6.14 -14.03 24.40
N GLU A 116 5.52 -12.87 24.15
CA GLU A 116 4.08 -12.79 23.81
C GLU A 116 3.83 -12.87 22.30
N ILE A 117 4.86 -12.62 21.48
CA ILE A 117 4.82 -12.83 20.02
C ILE A 117 5.57 -14.10 19.65
N ASP A 118 5.12 -14.76 18.59
CA ASP A 118 5.75 -15.94 18.03
C ASP A 118 6.88 -15.52 17.08
N GLU A 119 8.08 -15.37 17.65
CA GLU A 119 9.29 -14.95 16.93
C GLU A 119 9.72 -16.01 15.88
N GLN A 120 9.47 -17.29 16.15
CA GLN A 120 9.77 -18.38 15.20
C GLN A 120 8.86 -18.30 13.97
N ALA A 121 7.57 -18.00 14.17
CA ALA A 121 6.64 -17.80 13.05
C ALA A 121 6.98 -16.56 12.20
N LEU A 122 7.72 -15.58 12.74
CA LEU A 122 8.21 -14.44 11.96
C LEU A 122 9.43 -14.78 11.11
N GLY A 123 10.31 -15.67 11.59
CA GLY A 123 11.53 -16.07 10.87
C GLY A 123 12.37 -14.85 10.46
N ASP A 124 12.82 -14.82 9.21
CA ASP A 124 13.65 -13.74 8.66
C ASP A 124 12.94 -12.37 8.64
N CYS A 125 11.61 -12.34 8.73
CA CYS A 125 10.85 -11.10 8.81
C CYS A 125 11.00 -10.38 10.16
N LEU A 126 11.57 -11.03 11.18
CA LEU A 126 11.79 -10.42 12.51
C LEU A 126 12.68 -9.16 12.43
N LYS A 127 13.56 -9.05 11.43
CA LYS A 127 14.40 -7.86 11.18
C LYS A 127 13.60 -6.57 10.92
N HIS A 128 12.32 -6.69 10.57
CA HIS A 128 11.40 -5.56 10.35
C HIS A 128 10.68 -5.10 11.61
N PHE A 129 11.06 -5.65 12.76
CA PHE A 129 10.60 -5.30 14.08
C PHE A 129 11.74 -4.69 14.88
N THR A 130 11.38 -3.84 15.83
CA THR A 130 12.30 -3.34 16.85
C THR A 130 11.78 -3.76 18.22
N HIS A 131 12.70 -4.05 19.15
CA HIS A 131 12.37 -4.22 20.55
C HIS A 131 13.12 -3.19 21.39
N SER A 132 12.40 -2.53 22.28
CA SER A 132 12.98 -1.65 23.30
C SER A 132 12.25 -1.85 24.61
N TYR A 133 12.98 -1.92 25.71
CA TYR A 133 12.43 -2.20 27.04
C TYR A 133 11.53 -3.46 27.08
N ARG A 134 11.94 -4.51 26.36
CA ARG A 134 11.20 -5.77 26.19
C ARG A 134 9.82 -5.63 25.52
N VAL A 135 9.58 -4.56 24.76
CA VAL A 135 8.34 -4.35 23.99
C VAL A 135 8.64 -4.38 22.50
N TRP A 136 7.95 -5.26 21.79
CA TRP A 136 8.03 -5.41 20.34
C TRP A 136 7.17 -4.37 19.62
N ARG A 137 7.72 -3.79 18.56
CA ARG A 137 7.06 -2.85 17.64
C ARG A 137 7.41 -3.20 16.20
N MET A 138 6.45 -3.13 15.30
CA MET A 138 6.68 -3.29 13.87
C MET A 138 7.03 -1.95 13.24
N VAL A 139 8.13 -1.88 12.50
CA VAL A 139 8.62 -0.64 11.88
C VAL A 139 8.50 -0.63 10.36
N THR A 140 8.54 -1.79 9.72
CA THR A 140 8.27 -1.95 8.28
C THR A 140 6.95 -2.72 8.13
N PRO A 141 6.07 -2.35 7.19
CA PRO A 141 4.88 -3.14 6.91
C PRO A 141 5.20 -4.32 5.97
N PRO A 142 4.38 -5.39 5.95
CA PRO A 142 4.63 -6.58 5.14
C PRO A 142 4.72 -6.33 3.63
N TRP A 143 3.99 -5.32 3.11
CA TRP A 143 4.00 -5.00 1.68
C TRP A 143 5.29 -4.31 1.19
N CYS A 144 6.17 -3.90 2.12
CA CYS A 144 7.45 -3.26 1.85
C CYS A 144 8.63 -4.00 2.54
N ALA A 145 8.35 -5.19 3.08
CA ALA A 145 9.35 -6.03 3.70
C ALA A 145 9.98 -6.95 2.66
N ASP A 146 11.28 -7.18 2.79
CA ASP A 146 12.02 -8.16 1.99
C ASP A 146 12.62 -9.19 2.95
N CYS A 147 11.82 -10.23 3.17
CA CYS A 147 12.13 -11.51 3.81
C CYS A 147 11.44 -12.58 2.93
#